data_AF-A0A5J5L3W7-F1
#
_entry.id   AF-A0A5J5L3W7-F1
#
_cell.length_a   1.000
_cell.length_b   1.000
_cell.length_c   1.000
_cell.angle_alpha   90.00
_cell.angle_beta   90.00
_cell.angle_gamma   90.00
#
_symmetry.space_group_name_H-M   'P 1'
#
loop_
_entity.id
_entity.type
_entity.pdbx_description
1 polymer ?
#
loop_
_entity_poly.entity_id
_entity_poly.type
_entity_poly.pdbx_seq_one_letter_code
_entity_poly.pdbx_strand_id
1 'polypeptide(L)'
;MSEEHDEPNWLDAVRLELERYEEQYDEIVLTLDELYEFSEHRLSSQFPDNDHVRAKIRQQLQRLRDQGEVEFLDDKGTYRINAGNDTHEID
;
A
#
# COMPACT_ATOMS: atom_id res chain seq x y z
N MET A 1 6.30 -17.04 -21.89
CA MET A 1 5.86 -17.33 -20.50
C MET A 1 6.29 -16.17 -19.64
N SER A 2 5.61 -15.98 -18.50
CA SER A 2 5.49 -14.76 -17.68
C SER A 2 4.42 -13.80 -18.26
N GLU A 3 3.13 -14.16 -18.19
CA GLU A 3 2.20 -14.02 -17.05
C GLU A 3 1.70 -12.58 -16.88
N GLU A 4 0.46 -12.40 -17.33
CA GLU A 4 -0.60 -11.46 -16.88
C GLU A 4 -0.18 -10.36 -15.88
N HIS A 5 0.13 -9.16 -16.38
CA HIS A 5 0.32 -7.95 -15.54
C HIS A 5 -0.58 -6.81 -16.00
N ASP A 6 -1.88 -7.03 -16.00
CA ASP A 6 -2.87 -5.94 -16.08
C ASP A 6 -3.32 -5.60 -14.66
N GLU A 7 -2.45 -4.97 -13.85
CA GLU A 7 -2.78 -4.22 -12.61
C GLU A 7 -1.60 -3.56 -11.83
N PRO A 8 -0.33 -3.47 -12.30
CA PRO A 8 0.80 -3.07 -11.44
C PRO A 8 0.75 -1.64 -10.90
N ASN A 9 -0.01 -0.72 -11.52
CA ASN A 9 0.05 0.70 -11.18
C ASN A 9 -0.52 1.04 -9.79
N TRP A 10 -1.57 0.35 -9.33
CA TRP A 10 -2.17 0.67 -8.02
C TRP A 10 -1.38 0.08 -6.86
N LEU A 11 -0.91 -1.16 -7.00
CA LEU A 11 -0.10 -1.81 -5.97
C LEU A 11 1.22 -1.05 -5.77
N ASP A 12 1.89 -0.73 -6.86
CA ASP A 12 3.15 0.01 -6.86
C ASP A 12 2.97 1.45 -6.36
N ALA A 13 1.89 2.12 -6.76
CA ALA A 13 1.59 3.46 -6.24
C ALA A 13 1.32 3.46 -4.73
N VAL A 14 0.57 2.49 -4.21
CA VAL A 14 0.32 2.39 -2.76
C VAL A 14 1.61 2.04 -2.02
N ARG A 15 2.42 1.11 -2.56
CA ARG A 15 3.73 0.76 -2.00
C ARG A 15 4.65 1.98 -1.90
N LEU A 16 4.76 2.74 -2.99
CA LEU A 16 5.57 3.96 -3.03
C LEU A 16 5.10 5.01 -2.03
N GLU A 17 3.78 5.15 -1.82
CA GLU A 17 3.26 6.07 -0.81
C GLU A 17 3.60 5.62 0.62
N LEU A 18 3.61 4.31 0.89
CA LEU A 18 4.06 3.76 2.17
C LEU A 18 5.55 4.06 2.40
N GLU A 19 6.41 3.83 1.41
CA GLU A 19 7.84 4.16 1.48
C GLU A 19 8.07 5.65 1.73
N ARG A 20 7.33 6.53 1.03
CA ARG A 20 7.42 7.98 1.26
C ARG A 20 6.97 8.39 2.65
N TYR A 21 5.94 7.75 3.19
CA TYR A 21 5.46 8.02 4.55
C TYR A 21 6.53 7.64 5.56
N GLU A 22 7.12 6.45 5.42
CA GLU A 22 8.25 6.02 6.26
C GLU A 22 9.40 7.02 6.20
N GLU A 23 9.83 7.45 5.00
CA GLU A 23 10.91 8.44 4.85
C GLU A 23 10.57 9.82 5.44
N GLN A 24 9.29 10.21 5.42
CA GLN A 24 8.86 11.53 5.88
C GLN A 24 8.68 11.59 7.40
N TYR A 25 8.16 10.52 8.00
CA TYR A 25 7.82 10.46 9.42
C TYR A 25 8.84 9.67 10.25
N ASP A 26 9.79 8.98 9.61
CA ASP A 26 10.71 8.01 10.25
C ASP A 26 9.94 6.94 11.04
N GLU A 27 8.71 6.64 10.62
CA GLU A 27 7.79 5.74 11.30
C GLU A 27 7.23 4.69 10.35
N ILE A 28 7.30 3.43 10.79
CA ILE A 28 6.81 2.26 10.05
C ILE A 28 5.36 1.92 10.40
N VAL A 29 4.69 2.72 11.22
CA VAL A 29 3.32 2.50 11.67
C VAL A 29 2.49 3.68 11.19
N LEU A 30 1.34 3.40 10.59
CA LEU A 30 0.41 4.43 10.13
C LEU A 30 -1.02 3.93 10.24
N THR A 31 -1.97 4.85 10.37
CA THR A 31 -3.39 4.49 10.30
C THR A 31 -3.92 4.52 8.87
N LEU A 32 -4.99 3.76 8.64
CA LEU A 32 -5.70 3.72 7.37
C LEU A 32 -6.19 5.10 6.95
N ASP A 33 -6.62 5.91 7.93
CA ASP A 33 -7.10 7.27 7.72
C ASP A 33 -5.96 8.18 7.26
N GLU A 34 -4.80 8.13 7.91
CA GLU A 34 -3.61 8.87 7.48
C GLU A 34 -3.15 8.46 6.08
N LEU A 35 -3.16 7.15 5.79
CA LEU A 35 -2.85 6.67 4.44
C LEU A 35 -3.85 7.21 3.41
N TYR A 36 -5.14 7.28 3.75
CA TYR A 36 -6.14 7.90 2.88
C TYR A 36 -5.82 9.37 2.68
N GLU A 37 -5.63 10.16 3.73
CA GLU A 37 -5.33 11.59 3.59
C GLU A 37 -4.04 11.84 2.78
N PHE A 38 -3.01 11.01 2.98
CA PHE A 38 -1.73 11.12 2.28
C PHE A 38 -1.82 10.68 0.81
N SER A 39 -2.39 9.50 0.58
CA SER A 39 -2.36 8.82 -0.73
C SER A 39 -3.54 9.18 -1.61
N GLU A 40 -4.72 9.48 -1.04
CA GLU A 40 -5.95 9.82 -1.79
C GLU A 40 -5.70 10.97 -2.75
N HIS A 41 -5.03 12.02 -2.30
CA HIS A 41 -4.80 13.22 -3.13
C HIS A 41 -3.90 12.92 -4.34
N ARG A 42 -2.83 12.11 -4.15
CA ARG A 42 -1.95 11.71 -5.25
C ARG A 42 -2.58 10.67 -6.15
N LEU A 43 -3.19 9.62 -5.58
CA LEU A 43 -3.83 8.55 -6.31
C LEU A 43 -5.04 9.05 -7.10
N SER A 44 -5.83 9.98 -6.55
CA SER A 44 -6.92 10.62 -7.29
C SER A 44 -6.39 11.48 -8.44
N SER A 45 -5.24 12.14 -8.26
CA SER A 45 -4.60 12.90 -9.36
C SER A 45 -4.00 11.99 -10.43
N GLN A 46 -3.43 10.84 -10.05
CA GLN A 46 -2.85 9.85 -10.98
C GLN A 46 -3.92 9.01 -11.69
N PHE A 47 -5.00 8.69 -10.99
CA PHE A 47 -6.12 7.88 -11.47
C PHE A 47 -7.42 8.68 -11.39
N PRO A 48 -7.56 9.77 -12.18
CA PRO A 48 -8.76 10.61 -12.16
C PRO A 48 -10.02 9.87 -12.63
N ASP A 49 -9.86 8.74 -13.31
CA ASP A 49 -10.94 7.87 -13.79
C ASP A 49 -11.52 6.96 -12.69
N ASN A 50 -10.84 6.82 -11.54
CA ASN A 50 -11.31 6.00 -10.42
C ASN A 50 -12.04 6.85 -9.37
N ASP A 51 -13.37 6.81 -9.39
CA ASP A 51 -14.21 7.46 -8.35
C ASP A 51 -14.07 6.79 -6.96
N HIS A 52 -13.51 5.57 -6.89
CA HIS A 52 -13.41 4.75 -5.68
C HIS A 52 -11.96 4.51 -5.20
N VAL A 53 -11.15 5.57 -5.12
CA VAL A 53 -9.73 5.50 -4.69
C VAL A 53 -9.55 4.77 -3.35
N ARG A 54 -10.34 5.10 -2.33
CA ARG A 54 -10.28 4.44 -0.99
C ARG A 54 -10.49 2.93 -1.06
N ALA A 55 -11.40 2.48 -1.93
CA ALA A 55 -11.67 1.06 -2.10
C ALA A 55 -10.48 0.34 -2.75
N LYS A 56 -9.84 0.97 -3.75
CA LYS A 56 -8.63 0.44 -4.39
C LYS A 56 -7.46 0.37 -3.42
N ILE A 57 -7.21 1.42 -2.63
CA ILE A 57 -6.18 1.42 -1.57
C ILE A 57 -6.41 0.25 -0.61
N ARG A 58 -7.65 0.07 -0.13
CA ARG A 58 -7.98 -1.04 0.78
C ARG A 58 -7.77 -2.41 0.14
N GLN A 59 -8.02 -2.53 -1.16
CA GLN A 59 -7.74 -3.74 -1.93
C GLN A 59 -6.23 -4.02 -2.01
N GLN A 60 -5.43 -2.99 -2.28
CA GLN A 60 -3.97 -3.14 -2.35
C GLN A 60 -3.36 -3.43 -0.98
N LEU A 61 -3.81 -2.75 0.08
CA LEU A 61 -3.40 -3.07 1.46
C LEU A 61 -3.69 -4.52 1.84
N GLN A 62 -4.82 -5.08 1.41
CA GLN A 62 -5.11 -6.50 1.63
C GLN A 62 -4.12 -7.41 0.90
N ARG A 63 -3.73 -7.07 -0.34
CA ARG A 63 -2.70 -7.82 -1.08
C ARG A 63 -1.32 -7.70 -0.41
N LEU A 64 -0.89 -6.48 -0.08
CA LEU A 64 0.37 -6.22 0.63
C LEU A 64 0.42 -6.96 1.97
N ARG A 65 -0.73 -7.06 2.66
CA ARG A 65 -0.85 -7.84 3.89
C ARG A 65 -0.65 -9.32 3.66
N ASP A 66 -1.27 -9.86 2.61
CA ASP A 66 -1.13 -11.26 2.23
C ASP A 66 0.31 -11.60 1.84
N GLN A 67 1.00 -10.65 1.21
CA GLN A 67 2.43 -10.75 0.86
C GLN A 67 3.39 -10.56 2.06
N GLY A 68 2.88 -10.15 3.23
CA GLY A 68 3.71 -9.89 4.42
C GLY A 68 4.42 -8.54 4.43
N GLU A 69 4.13 -7.65 3.48
CA GLU A 69 4.73 -6.30 3.41
C GLU A 69 4.04 -5.30 4.35
N VAL A 70 2.78 -5.54 4.73
CA VAL A 70 2.11 -4.76 5.78
C VAL A 70 1.43 -5.67 6.80
N GLU A 71 1.46 -5.28 8.07
CA GLU A 71 0.82 -6.01 9.17
C GLU A 71 -0.29 -5.17 9.79
N PHE A 72 -1.48 -5.75 9.95
CA PHE A 72 -2.58 -5.08 10.63
C PHE A 72 -2.40 -5.20 12.14
N LEU A 73 -2.18 -4.07 12.82
CA LEU A 73 -1.88 -4.05 14.25
C LEU A 73 -3.14 -4.02 15.13
N ASP A 74 -4.16 -3.26 14.75
CA ASP A 74 -5.26 -2.93 15.67
C ASP A 74 -6.59 -2.67 14.95
N ASP A 75 -7.72 -2.96 15.62
CA ASP A 75 -9.09 -2.81 15.08
C ASP A 75 -9.44 -1.37 14.70
N LYS A 76 -8.63 -0.41 15.16
CA LYS A 76 -8.69 1.01 14.76
C LYS A 76 -8.26 1.28 13.32
N GLY A 77 -7.78 0.27 12.59
CA GLY A 77 -7.27 0.47 11.23
C GLY A 77 -5.79 0.83 11.20
N THR A 78 -4.99 0.38 12.18
CA THR A 78 -3.55 0.67 12.20
C THR A 78 -2.79 -0.40 11.45
N TYR A 79 -1.88 0.03 10.58
CA TYR A 79 -1.03 -0.81 9.75
C TYR A 79 0.43 -0.55 10.09
N ARG A 80 1.25 -1.60 10.02
CA ARG A 80 2.69 -1.55 10.12
C ARG A 80 3.30 -1.91 8.78
N ILE A 81 4.13 -1.04 8.23
CA ILE A 81 4.95 -1.30 7.06
C ILE A 81 6.07 -2.23 7.51
N ASN A 82 6.16 -3.38 6.86
CA ASN A 82 7.25 -4.32 7.00
C ASN A 82 8.07 -4.29 5.72
N ALA A 83 8.70 -3.16 5.43
CA ALA A 83 9.59 -2.97 4.28
C ALA A 83 10.90 -3.79 4.40
N GLY A 84 11.00 -4.71 5.36
CA GLY A 84 12.20 -5.48 5.68
C GLY A 84 12.07 -6.99 5.52
N ASN A 85 10.93 -7.55 5.10
CA ASN A 85 10.84 -8.98 4.83
C ASN A 85 11.26 -9.32 3.39
N ASP A 86 12.57 -9.31 3.18
CA ASP A 86 13.23 -10.19 2.21
C ASP A 86 12.78 -11.63 2.49
N THR A 87 11.81 -12.13 1.74
CA THR A 87 11.32 -13.52 1.79
C THR A 87 10.63 -13.76 0.44
N HIS A 88 11.09 -14.62 -0.46
CA HIS A 88 12.05 -15.71 -0.38
C HIS A 88 12.48 -16.06 -1.81
N GLU A 89 13.69 -16.63 -1.90
CA GLU A 89 14.15 -17.53 -2.97
C GLU A 89 13.01 -18.28 -3.68
N ILE A 90 13.03 -18.29 -5.01
CA ILE A 90 12.35 -19.33 -5.79
C ILE A 90 13.46 -20.17 -6.44
N ASP A 91 13.53 -21.42 -5.99
CA ASP A 91 14.29 -22.57 -6.52
C ASP A 91 13.96 -22.88 -8.00
#